data_AF-A0A9W6T0N7-F1
#
_entry.id   AF-A0A9W6T0N7-F1
#
_cell.length_a   1.000
_cell.length_b   1.000
_cell.length_c   1.000
_cell.angle_alpha   90.00
_cell.angle_beta   90.00
_cell.angle_gamma   90.00
#
_symmetry.space_group_name_H-M   'P 1'
#
loop_
_entity.id
_entity.type
_entity.pdbx_description
1 polymer ?
#
loop_
_entity_poly.entity_id
_entity_poly.type
_entity_poly.pdbx_seq_one_letter_code
_entity_poly.pdbx_strand_id
1 'polypeptide(L)'
;MFERKNQSVLSEHYLNLNEENKQEDADEDDFLTIRRKDHILDSEIPELNNIPTSKRATKKALSKKMSALSNGLGTKLVFDDEGKAHPIYELEDEDDFIKEGDAQELKKKFIEKESEVMTQADEEDKAVAKERRQEKKRRRKELEKMEDYDSGESEGEGGYVVTLGGDNDGGDNESEGDDSADLDRDMESSADEDSDDEGPSKKKAKKWFENDKSINNDKNDKSTEVIEIEEPQTIDDLEAFTQRLLED
;
A
#
# COMPACT_ATOMS: atom_id res chain seq x y z
N MET A 1 -29.82 68.18 -6.61
CA MET A 1 -30.83 67.14 -6.37
C MET A 1 -30.62 66.06 -7.40
N PHE A 2 -30.10 64.90 -6.99
CA PHE A 2 -29.96 63.73 -7.86
C PHE A 2 -30.91 62.66 -7.30
N GLU A 3 -31.96 62.38 -8.05
CA GLU A 3 -32.96 61.36 -7.73
C GLU A 3 -32.29 59.98 -7.79
N ARG A 4 -32.20 59.30 -6.63
CA ARG A 4 -31.69 57.92 -6.55
C ARG A 4 -32.77 56.96 -7.04
N LYS A 5 -32.74 56.68 -8.35
CA LYS A 5 -33.76 55.93 -9.09
C LYS A 5 -34.00 54.46 -8.70
N ASN A 6 -33.25 53.87 -7.75
CA ASN A 6 -33.30 52.43 -7.48
C ASN A 6 -33.47 52.07 -5.99
N GLN A 7 -33.88 53.00 -5.12
CA GLN A 7 -33.93 52.74 -3.68
C GLN A 7 -35.26 52.09 -3.20
N SER A 8 -36.38 52.32 -3.89
CA SER A 8 -37.70 51.79 -3.50
C SER A 8 -38.09 50.45 -4.15
N VAL A 9 -37.36 50.02 -5.19
CA VAL A 9 -37.70 48.83 -5.99
C VAL A 9 -37.69 47.55 -5.15
N LEU A 10 -36.77 47.45 -4.19
CA LEU A 10 -36.69 46.30 -3.28
C LEU A 10 -37.78 46.35 -2.20
N SER A 11 -38.14 47.53 -1.69
CA SER A 11 -39.19 47.65 -0.66
C SER A 11 -40.58 47.31 -1.18
N GLU A 12 -40.89 47.68 -2.43
CA GLU A 12 -42.17 47.38 -3.07
C GLU A 12 -42.36 45.87 -3.27
N HIS A 13 -41.33 45.16 -3.73
CA HIS A 13 -41.38 43.71 -3.89
C HIS A 13 -41.53 42.95 -2.56
N TYR A 14 -40.87 43.41 -1.49
CA TYR A 14 -41.00 42.80 -0.16
C TYR A 14 -42.38 43.07 0.48
N LEU A 15 -43.02 44.20 0.17
CA LEU A 15 -44.38 44.51 0.63
C LEU A 15 -45.41 43.59 -0.04
N ASN A 16 -45.31 43.41 -1.36
CA ASN A 16 -46.21 42.54 -2.11
C ASN A 16 -46.10 41.06 -1.69
N LEU A 17 -44.88 40.57 -1.45
CA LEU A 17 -44.66 39.18 -1.00
C LEU A 17 -45.26 38.92 0.40
N ASN A 18 -45.33 39.95 1.25
CA ASN A 18 -45.98 39.86 2.57
C ASN A 18 -47.51 40.02 2.51
N GLU A 19 -48.03 40.71 1.50
CA GLU A 19 -49.48 40.84 1.29
C GLU A 19 -50.07 39.54 0.73
N GLU A 20 -49.38 38.88 -0.21
CA GLU A 20 -49.81 37.59 -0.78
C GLU A 20 -49.82 36.46 0.27
N ASN A 21 -48.79 36.36 1.12
CA ASN A 21 -48.76 35.38 2.22
C ASN A 21 -49.90 35.58 3.24
N LYS A 22 -50.47 36.79 3.34
CA LYS A 22 -51.54 37.10 4.30
C LYS A 22 -52.93 36.72 3.79
N GLN A 23 -53.06 36.45 2.49
CA GLN A 23 -54.31 36.03 1.85
C GLN A 23 -54.45 34.51 1.74
N GLU A 24 -53.36 33.74 1.84
CA GLU A 24 -53.39 32.27 1.81
C GLU A 24 -53.72 31.65 3.19
N ASP A 25 -53.51 32.37 4.29
CA ASP A 25 -53.76 31.88 5.66
C ASP A 25 -55.23 31.93 6.12
N ALA A 26 -56.18 32.36 5.28
CA ALA A 26 -57.57 32.60 5.71
C ALA A 26 -58.56 31.46 5.40
N ASP A 27 -58.23 30.50 4.52
CA ASP A 27 -59.18 29.49 4.03
C ASP A 27 -58.66 28.04 4.02
N GLU A 28 -57.62 27.69 4.79
CA GLU A 28 -57.02 26.33 4.78
C GLU A 28 -57.53 25.35 5.86
N ASP A 29 -58.46 25.76 6.73
CA ASP A 29 -58.85 24.92 7.88
C ASP A 29 -59.83 23.75 7.57
N ASP A 30 -60.28 23.53 6.32
CA ASP A 30 -61.33 22.53 6.04
C ASP A 30 -61.20 21.68 4.75
N PHE A 31 -60.04 21.60 4.09
CA PHE A 31 -59.93 20.88 2.80
C PHE A 31 -59.54 19.39 2.87
N LEU A 32 -59.03 18.84 3.97
CA LEU A 32 -58.76 17.39 4.06
C LEU A 32 -59.01 16.77 5.44
N THR A 33 -60.26 16.39 5.72
CA THR A 33 -60.53 15.37 6.73
C THR A 33 -60.35 13.98 6.13
N ILE A 34 -59.10 13.52 6.03
CA ILE A 34 -58.77 12.15 5.59
C ILE A 34 -59.38 11.16 6.59
N ARG A 35 -60.46 10.46 6.19
CA ARG A 35 -60.97 9.30 6.92
C ARG A 35 -59.93 8.19 6.85
N ARG A 36 -59.27 7.95 7.97
CA ARG A 36 -58.26 6.89 8.10
C ARG A 36 -58.93 5.53 7.88
N LYS A 37 -58.63 4.90 6.75
CA LYS A 37 -59.01 3.52 6.46
C LYS A 37 -57.83 2.63 6.86
N ASP A 38 -58.05 1.82 7.88
CA ASP A 38 -57.26 0.64 8.28
C ASP A 38 -55.74 0.86 8.49
N HIS A 39 -55.36 1.28 9.71
CA HIS A 39 -53.97 1.30 10.15
C HIS A 39 -53.51 -0.05 10.70
N ILE A 40 -53.51 -1.07 9.85
CA ILE A 40 -52.73 -2.28 10.13
C ILE A 40 -51.33 -1.95 9.62
N LEU A 41 -50.50 -1.41 10.51
CA LEU A 41 -49.07 -1.28 10.27
C LEU A 41 -48.51 -2.70 10.30
N ASP A 42 -48.11 -3.23 9.15
CA ASP A 42 -47.24 -4.40 9.13
C ASP A 42 -46.05 -4.09 10.05
N SER A 43 -45.83 -4.97 11.01
CA SER A 43 -45.11 -4.75 12.28
C SER A 43 -43.60 -4.54 12.14
N GLU A 44 -43.11 -4.21 10.95
CA GLU A 44 -41.70 -3.97 10.65
C GLU A 44 -41.54 -2.62 9.95
N ILE A 45 -42.01 -1.56 10.62
CA ILE A 45 -41.49 -0.23 10.33
C ILE A 45 -40.02 -0.28 10.75
N PRO A 46 -39.05 -0.06 9.83
CA PRO A 46 -37.65 -0.10 10.19
C PRO A 46 -37.41 0.90 11.30
N GLU A 47 -36.85 0.44 12.42
CA GLU A 47 -36.52 1.32 13.53
C GLU A 47 -35.54 2.39 13.03
N LEU A 48 -36.04 3.61 12.88
CA LEU A 48 -35.28 4.77 12.48
C LEU A 48 -34.39 5.25 13.64
N ASN A 49 -33.55 4.35 14.16
CA ASN A 49 -32.63 4.55 15.27
C ASN A 49 -31.58 5.65 14.97
N ASN A 50 -31.38 5.95 13.67
CA ASN A 50 -30.40 6.92 13.19
C ASN A 50 -30.97 8.33 12.95
N ILE A 51 -32.28 8.55 13.13
CA ILE A 51 -32.82 9.92 13.08
C ILE A 51 -32.52 10.62 14.39
N PRO A 52 -31.87 11.80 14.38
CA PRO A 52 -31.57 12.50 15.62
C PRO A 52 -32.85 13.07 16.24
N THR A 53 -33.39 12.34 17.22
CA THR A 53 -34.64 12.69 17.94
C THR A 53 -34.52 13.92 18.86
N SER A 54 -33.30 14.42 19.11
CA SER A 54 -33.05 15.55 20.02
C SER A 54 -31.87 16.42 19.58
N LYS A 55 -31.81 17.66 20.08
CA LYS A 55 -30.67 18.59 19.88
C LYS A 55 -29.34 18.03 20.40
N ARG A 56 -29.37 17.07 21.32
CA ARG A 56 -28.17 16.36 21.79
C ARG A 56 -27.78 15.25 20.82
N ALA A 57 -28.75 14.54 20.26
CA ALA A 57 -28.53 13.52 19.23
C ALA A 57 -27.96 14.15 17.95
N THR A 58 -28.44 15.31 17.52
CA THR A 58 -27.87 16.03 16.36
C THR A 58 -26.39 16.39 16.58
N LYS A 59 -26.04 16.89 17.78
CA LYS A 59 -24.64 17.17 18.15
C LYS A 59 -23.76 15.91 18.21
N LYS A 60 -24.31 14.78 18.63
CA LYS A 60 -23.62 13.48 18.62
C LYS A 60 -23.40 12.99 17.19
N ALA A 61 -24.40 13.09 16.31
CA ALA A 61 -24.29 12.71 14.91
C ALA A 61 -23.24 13.55 14.16
N LEU A 62 -23.12 14.84 14.47
CA LEU A 62 -22.10 15.72 13.89
C LEU A 62 -20.68 15.44 14.40
N SER A 63 -20.55 14.88 15.60
CA SER A 63 -19.23 14.55 16.15
C SER A 63 -18.77 13.19 15.63
N LYS A 64 -17.70 13.17 14.83
CA LYS A 64 -17.09 11.93 14.30
C LYS A 64 -16.85 10.88 15.39
N LYS A 65 -16.38 11.30 16.57
CA LYS A 65 -16.11 10.39 17.71
C LYS A 65 -17.40 9.80 18.30
N MET A 66 -18.44 10.62 18.47
CA MET A 66 -19.70 10.15 19.04
C MET A 66 -20.52 9.32 18.05
N SER A 67 -20.42 9.65 16.76
CA SER A 67 -21.01 8.87 15.66
C SER A 67 -20.32 7.52 15.52
N ALA A 68 -18.98 7.46 15.56
CA ALA A 68 -18.25 6.18 15.52
C ALA A 68 -18.50 5.30 16.74
N LEU A 69 -18.79 5.89 17.91
CA LEU A 69 -19.15 5.11 19.10
C LEU A 69 -20.52 4.44 18.97
N SER A 70 -21.50 5.09 18.31
CA SER A 70 -22.83 4.50 18.10
C SER A 70 -22.91 3.60 16.87
N ASN A 71 -22.18 3.94 15.80
CA ASN A 71 -22.28 3.31 14.49
C ASN A 71 -21.12 2.35 14.18
N GLY A 72 -20.15 2.22 15.09
CA GLY A 72 -18.95 1.41 14.89
C GLY A 72 -17.86 2.10 14.06
N LEU A 73 -16.77 1.37 13.83
CA LEU A 73 -15.70 1.75 12.92
C LEU A 73 -16.18 1.58 11.47
N GLY A 74 -15.75 2.46 10.57
CA GLY A 74 -16.07 2.34 9.16
C GLY A 74 -15.36 1.14 8.54
N THR A 75 -16.11 0.26 7.88
CA THR A 75 -15.56 -0.84 7.08
C THR A 75 -15.39 -0.39 5.63
N LYS A 76 -14.29 -0.78 4.98
CA LYS A 76 -14.08 -0.52 3.56
C LYS A 76 -14.66 -1.68 2.75
N LEU A 77 -15.63 -1.37 1.89
CA LEU A 77 -16.31 -2.32 1.01
C LEU A 77 -15.82 -2.12 -0.43
N VAL A 78 -15.70 -3.21 -1.17
CA VAL A 78 -15.45 -3.26 -2.61
C VAL A 78 -16.72 -3.80 -3.26
N PHE A 79 -17.08 -3.28 -4.43
CA PHE A 79 -18.25 -3.74 -5.16
C PHE A 79 -17.79 -4.59 -6.34
N ASP A 80 -18.33 -5.80 -6.41
CA ASP A 80 -18.07 -6.72 -7.52
C ASP A 80 -18.84 -6.27 -8.77
N ASP A 81 -18.59 -6.92 -9.92
CA ASP A 81 -19.24 -6.60 -11.19
C ASP A 81 -20.77 -6.79 -11.15
N GLU A 82 -21.27 -7.62 -10.22
CA GLU A 82 -22.70 -7.80 -9.95
C GLU A 82 -23.30 -6.71 -9.05
N GLY A 83 -22.48 -5.76 -8.58
CA GLY A 83 -22.88 -4.68 -7.67
C GLY A 83 -23.09 -5.12 -6.22
N LYS A 84 -22.68 -6.35 -5.86
CA LYS A 84 -22.69 -6.85 -4.48
C LYS A 84 -21.49 -6.29 -3.72
N ALA A 85 -21.72 -5.86 -2.48
CA ALA A 85 -20.68 -5.26 -1.64
C ALA A 85 -19.97 -6.33 -0.82
N HIS A 86 -18.66 -6.45 -1.01
CA HIS A 86 -17.77 -7.36 -0.29
C HIS A 86 -16.84 -6.56 0.64
N PRO A 87 -16.59 -7.00 1.89
CA PRO A 87 -15.54 -6.41 2.70
C PRO A 87 -14.18 -6.66 2.03
N ILE A 88 -13.23 -5.72 2.17
CA ILE A 88 -11.88 -5.90 1.58
C ILE A 88 -11.17 -7.17 2.05
N TYR A 89 -11.39 -7.52 3.32
CA TYR A 89 -10.83 -8.72 3.92
C TYR A 89 -12.01 -9.61 4.30
N GLU A 90 -12.40 -10.48 3.37
CA GLU A 90 -13.37 -11.55 3.61
C GLU A 90 -12.58 -12.84 3.95
N LEU A 91 -13.05 -13.58 4.95
CA LEU A 91 -12.53 -14.92 5.23
C LEU A 91 -13.45 -15.91 4.53
N GLU A 92 -12.86 -16.86 3.81
CA GLU A 92 -13.60 -17.99 3.23
C GLU A 92 -14.02 -18.96 4.35
N ASP A 93 -15.27 -19.39 4.32
CA ASP A 93 -15.80 -20.39 5.24
C ASP A 93 -15.45 -21.81 4.77
N GLU A 94 -15.51 -22.79 5.68
CA GLU A 94 -15.23 -24.20 5.37
C GLU A 94 -16.16 -24.76 4.27
N ASP A 95 -17.41 -24.31 4.24
CA ASP A 95 -18.38 -24.71 3.22
C ASP A 95 -17.99 -24.20 1.83
N ASP A 96 -17.41 -23.02 1.74
CA ASP A 96 -16.96 -22.45 0.46
C ASP A 96 -15.70 -23.17 -0.03
N PHE A 97 -14.77 -23.46 0.88
CA PHE A 97 -13.60 -24.27 0.58
C PHE A 97 -13.97 -25.68 0.07
N ILE A 98 -14.97 -26.33 0.67
CA ILE A 98 -15.46 -27.65 0.22
C ILE A 98 -16.13 -27.56 -1.16
N LYS A 99 -16.82 -26.45 -1.49
CA LYS A 99 -17.39 -26.23 -2.83
C LYS A 99 -16.31 -26.09 -3.91
N GLU A 100 -15.17 -25.50 -3.59
CA GLU A 100 -14.06 -25.31 -4.53
C GLU A 100 -13.36 -26.62 -4.92
N GLY A 101 -13.32 -27.61 -4.03
CA GLY A 101 -12.88 -28.96 -4.34
C GLY A 101 -12.04 -29.64 -3.25
N ASP A 102 -11.30 -30.68 -3.63
CA ASP A 102 -10.43 -31.40 -2.70
C ASP A 102 -9.18 -30.57 -2.34
N ALA A 103 -8.84 -30.56 -1.05
CA ALA A 103 -7.77 -29.73 -0.50
C ALA A 103 -6.41 -30.02 -1.16
N GLN A 104 -6.16 -31.27 -1.55
CA GLN A 104 -4.91 -31.66 -2.21
C GLN A 104 -4.77 -31.05 -3.60
N GLU A 105 -5.87 -30.94 -4.35
CA GLU A 105 -5.86 -30.34 -5.68
C GLU A 105 -5.72 -28.83 -5.60
N LEU A 106 -6.43 -28.18 -4.66
CA LEU A 106 -6.29 -26.75 -4.40
C LEU A 106 -4.86 -26.39 -3.99
N LYS A 107 -4.23 -27.19 -3.14
CA LYS A 107 -2.82 -27.03 -2.76
C LYS A 107 -1.88 -27.13 -3.98
N LYS A 108 -2.10 -28.10 -4.87
CA LYS A 108 -1.27 -28.23 -6.09
C LYS A 108 -1.43 -27.03 -7.00
N LYS A 109 -2.68 -26.62 -7.28
CA LYS A 109 -2.98 -25.42 -8.09
C LYS A 109 -2.35 -24.16 -7.50
N PHE A 110 -2.37 -24.02 -6.17
CA PHE A 110 -1.74 -22.89 -5.48
C PHE A 110 -0.22 -22.91 -5.66
N ILE A 111 0.44 -24.06 -5.44
CA ILE A 111 1.89 -24.21 -5.62
C ILE A 111 2.28 -23.93 -7.09
N GLU A 112 1.50 -24.41 -8.05
CA GLU A 112 1.73 -24.16 -9.48
C GLU A 112 1.65 -22.66 -9.79
N LYS A 113 0.58 -21.98 -9.37
CA LYS A 113 0.44 -20.51 -9.55
C LYS A 113 1.58 -19.73 -8.91
N GLU A 114 1.92 -20.03 -7.66
CA GLU A 114 3.03 -19.37 -6.96
C GLU A 114 4.36 -19.66 -7.64
N SER A 115 4.58 -20.88 -8.13
CA SER A 115 5.79 -21.21 -8.88
C SER A 115 5.90 -20.43 -10.18
N GLU A 116 4.79 -20.20 -10.89
CA GLU A 116 4.76 -19.37 -12.10
C GLU A 116 5.11 -17.91 -11.78
N VAL A 117 4.52 -17.33 -10.73
CA VAL A 117 4.82 -15.97 -10.27
C VAL A 117 6.30 -15.83 -9.91
N MET A 118 6.85 -16.82 -9.19
CA MET A 118 8.27 -16.84 -8.85
C MET A 118 9.18 -16.94 -10.09
N THR A 119 8.83 -17.78 -11.06
CA THR A 119 9.61 -17.88 -12.31
C THR A 119 9.59 -16.59 -13.12
N GLN A 120 8.45 -15.88 -13.17
CA GLN A 120 8.35 -14.58 -13.83
C GLN A 120 9.23 -13.55 -13.13
N ALA A 121 9.21 -13.50 -11.80
CA ALA A 121 10.08 -12.62 -11.02
C ALA A 121 11.57 -12.92 -11.26
N ASP A 122 11.96 -14.21 -11.31
CA ASP A 122 13.35 -14.61 -11.62
C ASP A 122 13.80 -14.18 -13.02
N GLU A 123 12.90 -14.25 -14.01
CA GLU A 123 13.16 -13.77 -15.37
C GLU A 123 13.32 -12.25 -15.43
N GLU A 124 12.47 -11.51 -14.72
CA GLU A 124 12.56 -10.05 -14.58
C GLU A 124 13.87 -9.63 -13.90
N ASP A 125 14.23 -10.26 -12.78
CA ASP A 125 15.49 -9.99 -12.07
C ASP A 125 16.71 -10.28 -12.96
N LYS A 126 16.66 -11.38 -13.73
CA LYS A 126 17.69 -11.72 -14.71
C LYS A 126 17.76 -10.71 -15.85
N ALA A 127 16.63 -10.18 -16.31
CA ALA A 127 16.57 -9.13 -17.32
C ALA A 127 17.17 -7.83 -16.79
N VAL A 128 16.75 -7.37 -15.61
CA VAL A 128 17.28 -6.16 -14.94
C VAL A 128 18.79 -6.28 -14.70
N ALA A 129 19.27 -7.45 -14.27
CA ALA A 129 20.70 -7.68 -14.07
C ALA A 129 21.48 -7.60 -15.39
N LYS A 130 20.95 -8.16 -16.48
CA LYS A 130 21.56 -8.06 -17.83
C LYS A 130 21.54 -6.62 -18.33
N GLU A 131 20.44 -5.90 -18.19
CA GLU A 131 20.32 -4.50 -18.59
C GLU A 131 21.32 -3.63 -17.84
N ARG A 132 21.42 -3.77 -16.51
CA ARG A 132 22.43 -3.07 -15.71
C ARG A 132 23.85 -3.39 -16.16
N ARG A 133 24.15 -4.65 -16.51
CA ARG A 133 25.47 -5.03 -17.03
C ARG A 133 25.75 -4.40 -18.40
N GLN A 134 24.76 -4.40 -19.29
CA GLN A 134 24.89 -3.80 -20.61
C GLN A 134 24.99 -2.27 -20.54
N GLU A 135 24.23 -1.63 -19.67
CA GLU A 135 24.29 -0.18 -19.41
C GLU A 135 25.65 0.21 -18.86
N LYS A 136 26.20 -0.53 -17.88
CA LYS A 136 27.56 -0.32 -17.38
C LYS A 136 28.60 -0.47 -18.50
N LYS A 137 28.48 -1.50 -19.35
CA LYS A 137 29.38 -1.71 -20.50
C LYS A 137 29.28 -0.57 -21.50
N ARG A 138 28.07 -0.12 -21.83
CA ARG A 138 27.83 1.01 -22.73
C ARG A 138 28.37 2.31 -22.17
N ARG A 139 28.14 2.58 -20.89
CA ARG A 139 28.67 3.76 -20.19
C ARG A 139 30.20 3.76 -20.17
N ARG A 140 30.85 2.62 -19.90
CA ARG A 140 32.33 2.50 -19.96
C ARG A 140 32.84 2.80 -21.37
N LYS A 141 32.21 2.22 -22.40
CA LYS A 141 32.57 2.46 -23.81
C LYS A 141 32.31 3.90 -24.27
N GLU A 142 31.25 4.54 -23.80
CA GLU A 142 30.95 5.95 -24.11
C GLU A 142 31.92 6.91 -23.42
N LEU A 143 32.34 6.60 -22.18
CA LEU A 143 33.36 7.36 -21.45
C LEU A 143 34.74 7.25 -22.12
N GLU A 144 35.18 6.04 -22.43
CA GLU A 144 36.44 5.78 -23.16
C GLU A 144 36.45 6.49 -24.52
N LYS A 145 35.33 6.41 -25.26
CA LYS A 145 35.20 7.13 -26.53
C LYS A 145 35.28 8.65 -26.35
N MET A 146 34.69 9.20 -25.28
CA MET A 146 34.75 10.64 -25.00
C MET A 146 36.16 11.08 -24.59
N GLU A 147 36.87 10.28 -23.80
CA GLU A 147 38.26 10.52 -23.40
C GLU A 147 39.22 10.43 -24.61
N ASP A 148 38.99 9.51 -25.55
CA ASP A 148 39.74 9.46 -26.82
C ASP A 148 39.53 10.71 -27.68
N TYR A 149 38.30 11.26 -27.72
CA TYR A 149 38.03 12.54 -28.38
C TYR A 149 38.64 13.75 -27.63
N ASP A 150 38.64 13.75 -26.30
CA ASP A 150 39.17 14.86 -25.47
C ASP A 150 40.72 14.84 -25.40
N SER A 151 41.32 13.65 -25.32
CA SER A 151 42.77 13.43 -25.39
C SER A 151 43.32 13.61 -26.82
N GLY A 152 42.48 13.51 -27.85
CA GLY A 152 42.84 13.71 -29.25
C GLY A 152 43.07 15.17 -29.67
N GLU A 153 42.82 16.14 -28.78
CA GLU A 153 43.00 17.58 -29.09
C GLU A 153 44.33 18.16 -28.55
N SER A 154 45.19 17.37 -27.89
CA SER A 154 46.45 17.87 -27.31
C SER A 154 47.78 17.34 -27.88
N GLU A 155 47.85 16.33 -28.76
CA GLU A 155 49.12 15.97 -29.40
C GLU A 155 48.98 15.64 -30.91
N GLY A 156 49.42 16.60 -31.72
CA GLY A 156 50.40 16.42 -32.79
C GLY A 156 50.29 15.22 -33.75
N GLU A 157 49.98 15.52 -35.01
CA GLU A 157 50.73 15.07 -36.20
C GLU A 157 51.43 13.70 -36.09
N GLY A 158 50.66 12.61 -36.13
CA GLY A 158 51.18 11.23 -36.23
C GLY A 158 50.44 10.48 -37.32
N GLY A 159 51.07 10.29 -38.49
CA GLY A 159 50.46 9.70 -39.67
C GLY A 159 49.85 8.30 -39.42
N TYR A 160 48.55 8.19 -39.70
CA TYR A 160 47.85 6.92 -39.86
C TYR A 160 48.45 6.14 -41.04
N VAL A 161 49.29 5.14 -40.75
CA VAL A 161 49.80 4.19 -41.75
C VAL A 161 48.81 3.05 -41.88
N VAL A 162 48.00 3.10 -42.95
CA VAL A 162 47.22 1.94 -43.41
C VAL A 162 48.17 0.96 -44.10
N THR A 163 48.42 -0.17 -43.47
CA THR A 163 48.97 -1.34 -44.14
C THR A 163 47.84 -2.06 -44.88
N LEU A 164 47.69 -1.79 -46.19
CA LEU A 164 46.91 -2.65 -47.08
C LEU A 164 47.65 -3.99 -47.25
N GLY A 165 47.25 -4.99 -46.47
CA GLY A 165 47.63 -6.39 -46.70
C GLY A 165 46.88 -6.92 -47.91
N GLY A 166 47.62 -7.27 -48.96
CA GLY A 166 47.07 -7.85 -50.19
C GLY A 166 46.62 -9.31 -50.04
N ASP A 167 45.56 -9.63 -50.77
CA ASP A 167 44.95 -10.94 -50.98
C ASP A 167 45.93 -12.13 -51.06
N ASN A 168 45.69 -13.15 -50.22
CA ASN A 168 45.82 -14.54 -50.64
C ASN A 168 44.91 -15.46 -49.81
N ASP A 169 43.80 -15.86 -50.43
CA ASP A 169 43.22 -17.20 -50.47
C ASP A 169 42.92 -17.97 -49.17
N GLY A 170 41.61 -18.11 -48.90
CA GLY A 170 41.01 -19.41 -48.54
C GLY A 170 41.27 -19.96 -47.15
N GLY A 171 40.54 -19.44 -46.15
CA GLY A 171 40.46 -20.10 -44.85
C GLY A 171 39.54 -19.34 -43.90
N ASP A 172 38.29 -19.78 -43.83
CA ASP A 172 37.37 -19.49 -42.75
C ASP A 172 38.04 -19.81 -41.41
N ASN A 173 38.57 -18.78 -40.78
CA ASN A 173 39.06 -18.81 -39.41
C ASN A 173 38.71 -17.46 -38.80
N GLU A 174 37.47 -17.35 -38.33
CA GLU A 174 37.08 -16.45 -37.25
C GLU A 174 37.96 -16.78 -36.04
N SER A 175 39.23 -16.33 -36.12
CA SER A 175 40.17 -16.38 -35.02
C SER A 175 39.70 -15.36 -34.00
N GLU A 176 38.77 -15.83 -33.17
CA GLU A 176 38.70 -15.54 -31.76
C GLU A 176 40.05 -15.01 -31.25
N GLY A 177 40.13 -13.67 -31.17
CA GLY A 177 41.12 -13.01 -30.35
C GLY A 177 40.75 -13.33 -28.91
N ASP A 178 41.30 -14.43 -28.42
CA ASP A 178 41.51 -14.75 -27.02
C ASP A 178 42.41 -13.67 -26.38
N ASP A 179 41.90 -12.44 -26.33
CA ASP A 179 42.12 -11.60 -25.17
C ASP A 179 41.00 -11.98 -24.20
N SER A 180 41.15 -13.14 -23.58
CA SER A 180 40.54 -13.42 -22.29
C SER A 180 41.09 -12.37 -21.31
N ALA A 181 40.54 -11.16 -21.42
CA ALA A 181 40.55 -10.17 -20.37
C ALA A 181 40.08 -10.93 -19.14
N ASP A 182 41.03 -11.20 -18.27
CA ASP A 182 40.87 -11.99 -17.06
C ASP A 182 39.84 -11.24 -16.21
N LEU A 183 38.57 -11.54 -16.45
CA LEU A 183 37.41 -10.78 -15.97
C LEU A 183 37.40 -10.77 -14.44
N ASP A 184 37.98 -11.80 -13.81
CA ASP A 184 38.17 -11.89 -12.37
C ASP A 184 39.21 -10.89 -11.87
N ARG A 185 40.27 -10.63 -12.65
CA ARG A 185 41.33 -9.68 -12.31
C ARG A 185 40.92 -8.22 -12.52
N ASP A 186 40.12 -7.95 -13.55
CA ASP A 186 39.58 -6.60 -13.81
C ASP A 186 38.41 -6.26 -12.85
N MET A 187 37.71 -7.28 -12.34
CA MET A 187 36.69 -7.13 -11.30
C MET A 187 37.32 -6.83 -9.93
N GLU A 188 38.49 -7.40 -9.63
CA GLU A 188 39.27 -7.09 -8.42
C GLU A 188 39.81 -5.64 -8.42
N SER A 189 40.26 -5.14 -9.58
CA SER A 189 40.70 -3.74 -9.71
C SER A 189 39.55 -2.73 -9.51
N SER A 190 38.33 -3.07 -9.94
CA SER A 190 37.15 -2.21 -9.74
C SER A 190 36.48 -2.34 -8.37
N ALA A 191 36.85 -3.36 -7.59
CA ALA A 191 36.33 -3.57 -6.24
C ALA A 191 37.16 -2.82 -5.18
N ASP A 192 38.44 -2.53 -5.46
CA ASP A 192 39.34 -1.82 -4.54
C ASP A 192 39.21 -0.29 -4.69
N GLU A 193 38.85 0.22 -5.86
CA GLU A 193 38.83 1.67 -6.16
C GLU A 193 37.53 2.39 -5.75
N ASP A 194 36.54 1.66 -5.20
CA ASP A 194 35.35 2.23 -4.52
C ASP A 194 35.43 2.07 -2.98
N SER A 195 36.62 1.72 -2.44
CA SER A 195 36.86 1.57 -0.99
C SER A 195 37.52 2.77 -0.32
N ASP A 196 37.86 3.84 -1.05
CA ASP A 196 38.46 5.07 -0.50
C ASP A 196 37.44 6.23 -0.38
N ASP A 197 36.27 5.93 0.20
CA ASP A 197 35.48 6.98 0.89
C ASP A 197 36.11 7.20 2.28
N GLU A 198 37.04 8.15 2.38
CA GLU A 198 37.53 8.73 3.65
C GLU A 198 36.40 9.50 4.40
N GLY A 199 35.29 8.84 4.66
CA GLY A 199 34.31 9.23 5.67
C GLY A 199 34.67 8.60 7.02
N PRO A 200 34.40 9.26 8.17
CA PRO A 200 34.67 8.68 9.47
C PRO A 200 33.94 7.34 9.59
N SER A 201 34.70 6.26 9.79
CA SER A 201 34.20 4.87 9.87
C SER A 201 32.84 4.82 10.56
N LYS A 202 31.78 4.60 9.78
CA LYS A 202 30.42 4.54 10.29
C LYS A 202 30.36 3.30 11.19
N LYS A 203 30.46 3.51 12.50
CA LYS A 203 30.17 2.49 13.51
C LYS A 203 28.84 1.87 13.10
N LYS A 204 28.86 0.60 12.68
CA LYS A 204 27.70 -0.11 12.18
C LYS A 204 26.59 0.05 13.21
N ALA A 205 25.53 0.79 12.84
CA ALA A 205 24.39 0.97 13.71
C ALA A 205 23.83 -0.42 14.00
N LYS A 206 23.76 -0.75 15.29
CA LYS A 206 23.35 -2.07 15.76
C LYS A 206 21.96 -2.35 15.21
N LYS A 207 21.80 -3.45 14.49
CA LYS A 207 20.51 -3.80 13.88
C LYS A 207 19.51 -4.08 15.00
N TRP A 208 18.24 -3.76 14.79
CA TRP A 208 17.19 -3.91 15.81
C TRP A 208 17.04 -5.35 16.34
N PHE A 209 17.51 -6.35 15.58
CA PHE A 209 17.55 -7.77 15.96
C PHE A 209 18.84 -8.22 16.65
N GLU A 210 19.90 -7.39 16.69
CA GLU A 210 21.19 -7.72 17.33
C GLU A 210 21.22 -7.37 18.83
N ASN A 211 20.09 -6.95 19.40
CA ASN A 211 20.03 -6.53 20.80
C ASN A 211 19.99 -7.71 21.80
N ASP A 212 19.62 -8.90 21.34
CA ASP A 212 19.38 -10.05 22.21
C ASP A 212 20.69 -10.74 22.69
N LYS A 213 21.77 -10.63 21.91
CA LYS A 213 23.02 -11.36 22.22
C LYS A 213 23.89 -10.71 23.29
N SER A 214 23.57 -9.49 23.74
CA SER A 214 24.33 -8.77 24.78
C SER A 214 23.57 -8.52 26.09
N ILE A 215 22.37 -9.08 26.27
CA ILE A 215 21.57 -8.98 27.50
C ILE A 215 21.76 -10.26 28.34
N ASN A 216 23.01 -10.59 28.66
CA ASN A 216 23.34 -11.69 29.58
C ASN A 216 24.17 -11.15 30.75
N ASN A 217 23.73 -10.04 31.34
CA ASN A 217 24.06 -9.63 32.71
C ASN A 217 23.35 -8.31 32.99
N ASP A 218 22.07 -8.34 33.37
CA ASP A 218 21.59 -7.47 34.43
C ASP A 218 20.19 -7.92 34.86
N LYS A 219 20.03 -7.96 36.18
CA LYS A 219 18.89 -8.49 36.91
C LYS A 219 17.79 -7.44 37.00
N ASN A 220 16.55 -7.91 37.05
CA ASN A 220 15.27 -7.19 37.22
C ASN A 220 14.68 -6.57 35.96
N ASP A 221 13.87 -7.37 35.25
CA ASP A 221 12.60 -6.89 34.68
C ASP A 221 11.54 -7.96 34.92
N LYS A 222 10.65 -7.69 35.89
CA LYS A 222 9.46 -8.49 36.21
C LYS A 222 8.27 -7.98 35.40
N SER A 223 8.38 -8.03 34.09
CA SER A 223 7.23 -7.76 33.23
C SER A 223 7.31 -8.65 32.01
N THR A 224 6.35 -9.57 31.92
CA THR A 224 6.09 -10.50 30.81
C THR A 224 6.96 -11.77 30.79
N GLU A 225 6.91 -12.55 31.87
CA GLU A 225 7.18 -13.98 31.77
C GLU A 225 6.00 -14.63 31.03
N VAL A 226 6.22 -15.06 29.78
CA VAL A 226 5.23 -15.84 29.02
C VAL A 226 5.23 -17.25 29.61
N ILE A 227 4.18 -17.56 30.36
CA ILE A 227 4.01 -18.87 30.99
C ILE A 227 3.40 -19.79 29.93
N GLU A 228 4.18 -20.73 29.41
CA GLU A 228 3.66 -21.84 28.62
C GLU A 228 2.92 -22.80 29.58
N ILE A 229 1.60 -22.86 29.47
CA ILE A 229 0.74 -23.59 30.40
C ILE A 229 0.25 -24.88 29.73
N GLU A 230 0.61 -26.01 30.30
CA GLU A 230 0.04 -27.33 29.98
C GLU A 230 -1.39 -27.41 30.56
N GLU A 231 -2.34 -28.00 29.83
CA GLU A 231 -3.75 -28.05 30.25
C GLU A 231 -3.91 -28.79 31.60
N PRO A 232 -4.48 -28.17 32.65
CA PRO A 232 -4.60 -28.81 33.96
C PRO A 232 -5.60 -29.97 33.89
N GLN A 233 -5.15 -31.18 34.26
CA GLN A 233 -5.99 -32.38 34.26
C GLN A 233 -6.65 -32.67 35.62
N THR A 234 -6.19 -32.02 36.69
CA THR A 234 -6.71 -32.21 38.05
C THR A 234 -7.19 -30.88 38.67
N ILE A 235 -8.06 -30.99 39.68
CA ILE A 235 -8.60 -29.82 40.40
C ILE A 235 -7.49 -29.11 41.17
N ASP A 236 -6.55 -29.86 41.75
CA ASP A 236 -5.40 -29.33 42.46
C ASP A 236 -4.48 -28.51 41.53
N ASP A 237 -4.31 -28.94 40.27
CA ASP A 237 -3.55 -28.21 39.25
C ASP A 237 -4.25 -26.89 38.85
N LEU A 238 -5.59 -26.90 38.79
CA LEU A 238 -6.39 -25.70 38.51
C LEU A 238 -6.27 -24.71 39.68
N GLU A 239 -6.34 -25.18 40.93
CA GLU A 239 -6.13 -24.34 42.10
C GLU A 239 -4.72 -23.73 42.11
N ALA A 240 -3.68 -24.52 41.85
CA ALA A 240 -2.31 -24.02 41.76
C ALA A 240 -2.12 -23.01 40.61
N PHE A 241 -2.74 -23.27 39.46
CA PHE A 241 -2.73 -22.37 38.32
C PHE A 241 -3.39 -21.03 38.65
N THR A 242 -4.55 -21.06 39.30
CA THR A 242 -5.24 -19.83 39.71
C THR A 242 -4.47 -19.03 40.74
N GLN A 243 -3.78 -19.69 41.68
CA GLN A 243 -2.90 -19.02 42.65
C GLN A 243 -1.73 -18.33 41.93
N ARG A 244 -1.08 -19.01 40.98
CA ARG A 244 0.02 -18.43 40.20
C ARG A 244 -0.43 -17.20 39.40
N LEU A 245 -1.65 -17.21 38.85
CA LEU A 245 -2.22 -16.09 38.10
C LEU A 245 -2.66 -14.90 38.99
N LEU A 246 -2.85 -15.13 40.29
CA LEU A 246 -3.28 -14.11 41.26
C LEU A 246 -2.11 -13.39 41.95
N GLU A 247 -0.92 -14.00 41.94
CA GLU A 247 0.30 -13.44 42.53
C GLU A 247 1.09 -12.51 41.59
N ASP A 248 0.80 -12.55 40.27
CA ASP A 248 1.29 -11.63 39.24
C ASP A 248 0.41 -10.36 39.12
#